data_AF-A0A521E969-F1
#
_entry.id   AF-A0A521E969-F1
#
_cell.length_a   1.000
_cell.length_b   1.000
_cell.length_c   1.000
_cell.angle_alpha   90.00
_cell.angle_beta   90.00
_cell.angle_gamma   90.00
#
_symmetry.space_group_name_H-M   'P 1'
#
loop_
_entity.id
_entity.type
_entity.pdbx_description
1 polymer ?
#
loop_
_entity_poly.entity_id
_entity_poly.type
_entity_poly.pdbx_seq_one_letter_code
_entity_poly.pdbx_strand_id
1 'polypeptide(L)' 'MVKLPFEKHPVAQYLGIQSESLSRNLAKLKAHGIQTMADGIDISNPGALREIVGEESLMLCDLPA' A
#
# COMPACT_ATOMS: atom_id res chain seq x y z
N MET A 1 -2.61 16.50 -14.12
CA MET A 1 -2.50 15.26 -13.32
C MET A 1 -2.04 15.65 -11.93
N VAL A 2 -2.97 15.74 -10.97
CA VAL A 2 -2.65 16.10 -9.59
C VAL A 2 -2.11 14.85 -8.90
N LYS A 3 -0.85 14.89 -8.47
CA LYS A 3 -0.24 13.83 -7.66
C LYS A 3 -0.37 14.24 -6.20
N LEU A 4 -1.08 13.45 -5.40
CA LEU A 4 -1.22 13.71 -3.97
C LEU A 4 0.05 13.19 -3.26
N PRO A 5 0.67 14.00 -2.39
CA PRO A 5 1.80 13.53 -1.59
C PRO A 5 1.35 12.35 -0.73
N PHE A 6 2.19 11.31 -0.68
CA PHE A 6 1.90 10.14 0.15
C PHE A 6 2.16 10.48 1.63
N GLU A 7 1.13 10.99 2.30
CA GLU A 7 1.17 11.29 3.72
C GLU A 7 0.85 10.03 4.53
N LYS A 8 1.82 9.55 5.32
CA LYS A 8 1.68 8.31 6.11
C LYS A 8 0.63 8.42 7.22
N HIS A 9 0.42 9.61 7.78
CA HIS A 9 -0.52 9.85 8.88
C HIS A 9 -1.98 9.55 8.52
N PRO A 10 -2.56 10.13 7.46
CA PRO A 10 -3.94 9.81 7.07
C PRO A 10 -4.11 8.35 6.66
N VAL A 11 -3.10 7.73 6.04
CA VAL A 11 -3.14 6.30 5.68
C VAL A 11 -3.13 5.43 6.94
N ALA A 12 -2.31 5.74 7.94
CA ALA A 12 -2.27 5.00 9.20
C ALA A 12 -3.61 5.11 9.96
N GLN A 13 -4.18 6.31 10.02
CA GLN A 13 -5.50 6.53 10.60
C GLN A 13 -6.60 5.76 9.87
N TYR A 14 -6.62 5.81 8.53
CA TYR A 14 -7.59 5.08 7.72
C TYR A 14 -7.52 3.57 7.94
N LEU A 15 -6.31 3.02 8.05
CA LEU A 15 -6.07 1.60 8.32
C LEU A 15 -6.27 1.21 9.79
N GLY A 16 -6.53 2.17 10.69
CA GLY A 16 -6.66 1.92 12.13
C GLY A 16 -5.38 1.42 12.80
N ILE A 17 -4.21 1.71 12.23
CA ILE A 17 -2.90 1.27 12.75
C ILE A 17 -2.02 2.46 13.15
N GLN A 18 -1.00 2.19 13.97
CA GLN A 18 0.01 3.18 14.32
C GLN A 18 0.89 3.52 13.11
N SER A 19 1.31 4.79 12.97
CA SER A 19 2.20 5.27 11.90
C SER A 19 3.53 4.50 11.83
N GLU A 20 4.04 4.05 12.98
CA GLU A 20 5.21 3.19 13.09
C GLU A 20 4.97 1.80 12.51
N SER A 21 3.81 1.20 12.78
CA SER A 21 3.41 -0.09 12.20
C SER A 21 3.24 0.03 10.69
N LEU A 22 2.64 1.12 10.20
CA LEU A 22 2.57 1.40 8.76
C LEU A 22 3.97 1.49 8.16
N SER A 23 4.89 2.22 8.79
CA SER A 23 6.26 2.35 8.30
C SER A 23 7.01 1.02 8.27
N ARG A 24 6.84 0.17 9.28
CA ARG A 24 7.41 -1.19 9.31
C ARG A 24 6.84 -2.07 8.21
N ASN A 25 5.53 -2.01 7.97
CA ASN A 25 4.88 -2.79 6.91
C ASN A 25 5.35 -2.33 5.53
N LEU A 26 5.40 -1.01 5.27
CA LEU A 26 5.92 -0.46 4.03
C LEU A 26 7.40 -0.83 3.80
N ALA A 27 8.21 -0.90 4.86
CA ALA A 27 9.59 -1.35 4.76
C ALA A 27 9.71 -2.83 4.35
N LYS A 28 8.83 -3.71 4.86
CA LYS A 28 8.77 -5.11 4.43
C LYS A 28 8.34 -5.24 2.97
N LEU A 29 7.36 -4.44 2.55
CA LEU A 29 6.84 -4.44 1.18
C LEU A 29 7.87 -4.00 0.13
N LYS A 30 8.92 -3.26 0.51
CA LYS A 30 10.05 -2.95 -0.38
C LYS A 30 10.73 -4.19 -0.95
N ALA A 31 10.85 -5.26 -0.17
CA ALA A 31 11.43 -6.53 -0.64
C ALA A 31 10.59 -7.19 -1.75
N HIS A 32 9.33 -6.79 -1.88
CA HIS A 32 8.39 -7.29 -2.87
C HIS A 32 8.15 -6.32 -4.04
N GLY A 33 9.01 -5.30 -4.18
CA GLY A 33 8.93 -4.34 -5.28
C GLY A 33 7.91 -3.22 -5.08
N ILE A 34 7.53 -2.93 -3.83
CA ILE A 34 6.63 -1.81 -3.50
C ILE A 34 7.44 -0.70 -2.85
N GLN A 35 7.54 0.46 -3.51
CA GLN A 35 8.30 1.60 -3.01
C GLN A 35 7.40 2.79 -2.71
N THR A 36 7.66 3.45 -1.58
CA THR A 36 7.04 4.73 -1.26
C THR A 36 7.89 5.85 -1.83
N MET A 37 7.27 6.66 -2.68
CA MET A 37 7.83 7.86 -3.30
C MET A 37 7.18 9.08 -2.65
N ALA A 38 7.76 10.27 -2.85
CA ALA A 38 7.18 11.50 -2.31
C ALA A 38 5.76 11.77 -2.87
N ASP A 39 5.51 11.35 -4.10
CA ASP A 39 4.27 11.57 -4.85
C ASP A 39 3.34 10.35 -4.93
N GLY A 40 3.63 9.26 -4.19
CA GLY A 40 2.78 8.07 -4.21
C GLY A 40 3.48 6.76 -3.82
N ILE A 41 2.91 5.65 -4.28
CA ILE A 41 3.47 4.31 -4.16
C ILE A 41 3.72 3.76 -5.57
N ASP A 42 4.95 3.30 -5.82
CA ASP A 42 5.31 2.52 -7.00
C ASP A 42 5.21 1.03 -6.70
N ILE A 43 4.60 0.27 -7.62
CA ILE A 43 4.47 -1.19 -7.53
C ILE A 43 5.09 -1.77 -8.79
N SER A 44 6.35 -2.18 -8.69
CA SER A 44 7.09 -2.73 -9.84
C SER A 44 6.76 -4.20 -10.11
N ASN A 45 6.31 -4.95 -9.08
CA ASN A 45 5.90 -6.35 -9.20
C ASN A 45 4.51 -6.58 -8.60
N PRO A 46 3.43 -6.37 -9.38
CA PRO A 46 2.07 -6.59 -8.89
C PRO A 46 1.81 -8.05 -8.52
N GLY A 47 2.49 -9.03 -9.14
CA GLY A 47 2.35 -10.45 -8.82
C GLY A 47 2.76 -10.77 -7.38
N ALA A 48 3.91 -10.25 -6.95
CA ALA A 48 4.38 -10.42 -5.57
C ALA A 48 3.44 -9.78 -4.54
N LEU A 49 2.79 -8.66 -4.88
CA LEU A 49 1.77 -8.06 -4.02
C LEU A 49 0.55 -8.98 -3.87
N ARG A 50 0.11 -9.65 -4.94
CA ARG A 50 -1.01 -10.61 -4.88
C ARG A 50 -0.71 -11.78 -3.94
N GLU A 51 0.52 -12.29 -3.99
CA GLU A 51 0.94 -13.39 -3.11
C GLU A 51 0.96 -12.99 -1.62
N ILE A 52 1.30 -11.75 -1.30
CA ILE A 52 1.31 -11.22 0.08
C ILE A 52 -0.12 -11.03 0.61
N VAL A 53 -1.00 -10.48 -0.24
CA VAL A 53 -2.36 -10.11 0.12
C VAL A 53 -3.28 -11.34 0.16
N GLY A 54 -2.89 -12.42 -0.52
CA GLY A 54 -3.73 -13.60 -0.75
C GLY A 54 -4.83 -13.29 -1.77
N GLU A 55 -5.23 -14.32 -2.53
CA GLU A 55 -6.22 -14.20 -3.61
C GLU A 55 -7.57 -13.62 -3.15
N GLU A 56 -7.92 -13.84 -1.87
CA GLU A 56 -9.19 -13.46 -1.26
C GLU A 56 -9.32 -11.95 -0.99
N SER A 57 -8.23 -11.23 -0.72
CA SER A 57 -8.31 -9.82 -0.33
C SER A 57 -8.29 -8.84 -1.52
N LEU A 58 -8.02 -9.31 -2.74
CA LEU A 58 -8.12 -8.50 -3.97
C LEU A 58 -9.54 -8.48 -4.57
N MET A 59 -10.41 -9.43 -4.20
CA MET A 59 -11.83 -9.40 -4.61
C MET A 59 -12.61 -8.24 -3.95
N LEU A 60 -12.10 -7.66 -2.86
CA LEU A 60 -12.72 -6.50 -2.19
C LEU A 60 -12.51 -5.17 -2.96
N CYS A 61 -11.61 -5.14 -3.96
CA CYS A 61 -11.46 -3.97 -4.83
C CYS A 61 -12.45 -3.97 -6.02
N ASP A 62 -13.23 -5.03 -6.19
CA ASP A 62 -14.35 -5.09 -7.14
C ASP A 62 -15.65 -4.68 -6.42
N LEU A 63 -15.72 -3.42 -5.98
CA LEU A 63 -16.98 -2.82 -5.56
C LEU A 63 -17.68 -2.27 -6.82
N PRO A 64 -18.91 -2.70 -7.15
CA PRO A 64 -19.70 -2.02 -8.16
C PRO A 64 -20.01 -0.58 -7.70
N ALA A 65 -20.05 0.31 -8.70
CA ALA A 65 -20.34 1.74 -8.57
C ALA A 65 -21.62 2.07 -7.78
#